data_AF-A0A2H0QIZ0-F1
#
_entry.id   AF-A0A2H0QIZ0-F1
#
_cell.length_a   1.000
_cell.length_b   1.000
_cell.length_c   1.000
_cell.angle_alpha   90.00
_cell.angle_beta   90.00
_cell.angle_gamma   90.00
#
_symmetry.space_group_name_H-M   'P 1'
#
loop_
_entity.id
_entity.type
_entity.pdbx_description
1 polymer ?
#
loop_
_entity_poly.entity_id
_entity_poly.type
_entity_poly.pdbx_seq_one_letter_code
_entity_poly.pdbx_strand_id
1 'polypeptide(L)'
;MNMSAKPRKALRSILLWGTIFYISVAAIVGTTVIAWPFILIFYNATAPAPMPVLLPNGFYYSPDWNSSDVNNHITDENGVEIIASDVRQIMWHDDWIYGYRLGHANEVYYFICRYGSDCTKSQIYKDMEFKRLLKKYDLPEFTRWERKGYDELLREQEEKGIDTGHGG
;
A
#
# COMPACT_ATOMS: atom_id res chain seq x y z
N MET A 1 33.69 61.59 -36.86
CA MET A 1 33.26 60.17 -36.90
C MET A 1 33.09 59.69 -35.46
N ASN A 2 31.88 59.75 -34.91
CA ASN A 2 31.59 59.23 -33.56
C ASN A 2 30.95 57.85 -33.68
N MET A 3 31.77 56.80 -33.65
CA MET A 3 31.29 55.42 -33.58
C MET A 3 30.75 55.11 -32.18
N SER A 4 29.42 55.14 -32.08
CA SER A 4 28.56 54.21 -31.33
C SER A 4 29.07 53.69 -29.97
N ALA A 5 28.76 54.42 -28.88
CA ALA A 5 28.83 53.94 -27.50
C ALA A 5 27.61 53.06 -27.10
N LYS A 6 26.69 52.78 -28.04
CA LYS A 6 25.43 52.04 -27.81
C LYS A 6 25.59 50.52 -27.52
N PRO A 7 26.55 49.76 -28.09
CA PRO A 7 26.54 48.30 -27.97
C PRO A 7 27.00 47.78 -26.59
N ARG A 8 27.84 48.55 -25.86
CA ARG A 8 28.35 48.12 -24.54
C ARG A 8 27.27 48.13 -23.44
N LYS A 9 26.30 49.06 -23.50
CA LYS A 9 25.20 49.13 -22.53
C LYS A 9 24.18 48.00 -22.73
N ALA A 10 23.90 47.65 -23.99
CA ALA A 10 23.02 46.52 -24.32
C ALA A 10 23.61 45.18 -23.90
N LEU A 11 24.91 44.95 -24.18
CA LEU A 11 25.61 43.72 -23.78
C LEU A 11 25.65 43.54 -22.26
N ARG A 12 25.91 44.62 -21.51
CA ARG A 12 25.93 44.60 -20.04
C ARG A 12 24.54 44.32 -19.46
N SER A 13 23.48 44.82 -20.09
CA SER A 13 22.08 44.55 -19.69
C SER A 13 21.71 43.07 -19.91
N ILE A 14 22.05 42.51 -21.07
CA ILE A 14 21.77 41.09 -21.40
C ILE A 14 22.48 40.14 -20.43
N LEU A 15 23.75 40.40 -20.12
CA LEU A 15 24.51 39.62 -19.13
C LEU A 15 23.88 39.70 -17.73
N LEU A 16 23.42 40.88 -17.33
CA LEU A 16 22.80 41.09 -16.01
C LEU A 16 21.48 40.33 -15.90
N TRP A 17 20.63 40.40 -16.92
CA TRP A 17 19.38 39.63 -17.00
C TRP A 17 19.62 38.13 -17.04
N GLY A 18 20.62 37.67 -17.80
CA GLY A 18 21.01 36.25 -17.84
C GLY A 18 21.49 35.75 -16.47
N THR A 19 22.22 36.58 -15.74
CA THR A 19 22.71 36.24 -14.39
C THR A 19 21.57 36.19 -13.38
N ILE A 20 20.64 37.16 -13.42
CA ILE A 20 19.44 37.17 -12.56
C ILE A 20 18.59 35.92 -12.83
N PHE A 21 18.36 35.60 -14.10
CA PHE A 21 17.61 34.40 -14.49
C PHE A 21 18.30 33.13 -13.98
N TYR A 22 19.61 33.00 -14.17
CA TYR A 22 20.40 31.88 -13.67
C TYR A 22 20.31 31.73 -12.15
N ILE A 23 20.49 32.82 -11.39
CA ILE A 23 20.38 32.80 -9.92
C ILE A 23 18.97 32.38 -9.48
N SER A 24 17.94 32.86 -10.17
CA SER A 24 16.54 32.54 -9.83
C SER A 24 16.24 31.06 -10.04
N VAL A 25 16.67 30.50 -11.19
CA VAL A 25 16.52 29.07 -11.49
C VAL A 25 17.35 28.23 -10.52
N ALA A 26 18.61 28.62 -10.25
CA ALA A 26 19.47 27.92 -9.31
C ALA A 26 18.90 27.91 -7.89
N ALA A 27 18.30 29.02 -7.45
CA ALA A 27 17.64 29.10 -6.15
C ALA A 27 16.41 28.18 -6.07
N ILE A 28 15.57 28.13 -7.11
CA ILE A 28 14.41 27.22 -7.15
C ILE A 28 14.86 25.76 -7.12
N VAL A 29 15.79 25.39 -7.99
CA VAL A 29 16.30 24.01 -8.07
C VAL A 29 16.97 23.60 -6.76
N GLY A 30 17.82 24.47 -6.20
CA GLY A 30 18.48 24.23 -4.91
C GLY A 30 17.47 24.04 -3.78
N THR A 31 16.44 24.89 -3.73
CA THR A 31 15.37 24.78 -2.72
C THR A 31 14.60 23.48 -2.87
N THR A 32 14.23 23.07 -4.09
CA THR A 32 13.52 21.80 -4.32
C THR A 32 14.37 20.60 -3.91
N VAL A 33 15.66 20.58 -4.25
CA VAL A 33 16.57 19.48 -3.87
C VAL A 33 16.76 19.39 -2.36
N ILE A 34 16.89 20.53 -1.67
CA ILE A 34 17.01 20.58 -0.21
C ILE A 34 15.69 20.20 0.47
N ALA A 35 14.55 20.66 -0.05
CA ALA A 35 13.23 20.42 0.54
C ALA A 35 12.75 18.98 0.34
N TRP A 36 13.16 18.30 -0.74
CA TRP A 36 12.73 16.95 -1.09
C TRP A 36 12.82 15.92 0.07
N PRO A 37 13.98 15.75 0.75
CA PRO A 37 14.06 14.81 1.88
C PRO A 37 13.14 15.18 3.04
N PHE A 38 12.94 16.47 3.32
CA PHE A 38 12.02 16.90 4.37
C PHE A 38 10.58 16.59 4.00
N ILE A 39 10.18 16.81 2.74
CA ILE A 39 8.84 16.44 2.27
C ILE A 39 8.60 14.94 2.45
N LEU A 40 9.57 14.09 2.12
CA LEU A 40 9.46 12.64 2.32
C LEU A 40 9.36 12.26 3.80
N ILE A 41 10.17 12.89 4.66
CA ILE A 41 10.11 12.64 6.11
C ILE A 41 8.77 13.08 6.68
N PHE A 42 8.29 14.28 6.34
CA PHE A 42 7.00 14.78 6.78
C PHE A 42 5.88 13.88 6.27
N TYR A 43 5.90 13.50 4.99
CA TYR A 43 4.91 12.61 4.41
C TYR A 43 4.86 11.27 5.15
N ASN A 44 6.00 10.62 5.39
CA ASN A 44 6.06 9.35 6.12
C ASN A 44 5.70 9.49 7.60
N ALA A 45 6.01 10.63 8.24
CA ALA A 45 5.66 10.88 9.64
C ALA A 45 4.16 11.18 9.83
N THR A 46 3.50 11.70 8.78
CA THR A 46 2.06 12.00 8.79
C THR A 46 1.21 10.93 8.11
N ALA A 47 1.83 9.91 7.52
CA ALA A 47 1.10 8.80 6.93
C ALA A 47 0.33 8.08 8.04
N PRO A 48 -0.98 7.79 7.84
CA PRO A 48 -1.74 7.01 8.81
C PRO A 48 -1.01 5.70 9.07
N ALA A 49 -0.86 5.33 10.34
CA ALA A 49 -0.35 4.02 10.69
C ALA A 49 -1.24 2.95 10.02
N PRO A 50 -0.66 1.95 9.33
CA PRO A 50 -1.46 0.90 8.73
C PRO A 50 -2.27 0.22 9.85
N MET A 51 -3.59 0.13 9.69
CA MET A 51 -4.51 -0.31 10.73
C MET A 51 -5.22 -1.61 10.35
N PRO A 52 -5.49 -2.50 11.30
CA PRO A 52 -6.21 -3.74 11.02
C PRO A 52 -7.63 -3.45 10.51
N VAL A 53 -8.05 -4.19 9.50
CA VAL A 53 -9.40 -4.13 8.95
C VAL A 53 -10.21 -5.31 9.48
N LEU A 54 -11.30 -5.02 10.19
CA LEU A 54 -12.24 -6.04 10.64
C LEU A 54 -13.12 -6.52 9.47
N LEU A 55 -13.10 -7.81 9.19
CA LEU A 55 -13.93 -8.44 8.17
C LEU A 55 -15.28 -8.90 8.75
N PRO A 56 -16.35 -8.98 7.94
CA PRO A 56 -17.68 -9.38 8.41
C PRO A 56 -17.76 -10.78 9.04
N ASN A 57 -16.78 -11.63 8.77
CA ASN A 57 -16.70 -13.01 9.24
C ASN A 57 -15.79 -13.16 10.49
N GLY A 58 -15.41 -12.06 11.13
CA GLY A 58 -14.66 -12.04 12.40
C GLY A 58 -13.13 -12.07 12.25
N PHE A 59 -12.62 -12.30 11.04
CA PHE A 59 -11.20 -12.21 10.76
C PHE A 59 -10.73 -10.75 10.69
N TYR A 60 -9.44 -10.53 10.94
CA TYR A 60 -8.79 -9.23 10.77
C TYR A 60 -7.78 -9.32 9.65
N TYR A 61 -7.87 -8.41 8.68
CA TYR A 61 -6.84 -8.23 7.66
C TYR A 61 -5.88 -7.14 8.13
N SER A 62 -4.71 -7.56 8.57
CA SER A 62 -3.81 -6.72 9.34
C SER A 62 -2.44 -6.57 8.65
N PRO A 63 -1.77 -5.43 8.81
CA PRO A 63 -0.37 -5.30 8.44
C PRO A 63 0.51 -6.16 9.36
N ASP A 64 1.46 -6.89 8.77
CA ASP A 64 2.50 -7.61 9.47
C ASP A 64 3.70 -6.69 9.72
N TRP A 65 3.76 -6.17 10.94
CA TRP A 65 4.81 -5.28 11.42
C TRP A 65 6.15 -5.97 11.66
N ASN A 66 6.17 -7.30 11.73
CA ASN A 66 7.39 -8.07 11.97
C ASN A 66 8.14 -8.37 10.66
N SER A 67 7.50 -8.15 9.51
CA SER A 67 8.11 -8.29 8.20
C SER A 67 8.97 -7.06 7.87
N SER A 68 10.14 -7.30 7.24
CA SER A 68 11.02 -6.23 6.75
C SER A 68 10.36 -5.34 5.70
N ASP A 69 9.44 -5.94 4.93
CA ASP A 69 8.55 -5.24 4.01
C ASP A 69 7.17 -5.21 4.66
N VAL A 70 6.52 -4.04 4.76
CA VAL A 70 5.15 -3.95 5.27
C VAL A 70 4.25 -4.81 4.38
N ASN A 71 3.90 -5.98 4.90
CA ASN A 71 3.07 -6.98 4.24
C ASN A 71 1.77 -7.11 5.02
N ASN A 72 0.83 -7.91 4.52
CA ASN A 72 -0.43 -8.14 5.21
C ASN A 72 -0.62 -9.63 5.53
N HIS A 73 -1.26 -9.91 6.66
CA HIS A 73 -1.61 -11.25 7.13
C HIS A 73 -3.07 -11.27 7.62
N ILE A 74 -3.60 -12.45 7.95
CA ILE A 74 -4.93 -12.57 8.55
C ILE A 74 -4.79 -13.05 9.99
N THR A 75 -5.41 -12.35 10.92
CA THR A 75 -5.45 -12.72 12.34
C THR A 75 -6.87 -12.95 12.83
N ASP A 76 -7.00 -13.56 14.01
CA ASP A 76 -8.24 -13.58 14.78
C ASP A 76 -8.39 -12.33 15.68
N GLU A 77 -9.46 -12.31 16.47
CA GLU A 77 -9.76 -11.26 17.46
C GLU A 77 -8.72 -11.10 18.58
N ASN A 78 -7.90 -12.13 18.83
CA ASN A 78 -6.83 -12.11 19.82
C ASN A 78 -5.48 -11.71 19.19
N GLY A 79 -5.45 -11.38 17.90
CA GLY A 79 -4.23 -11.08 17.15
C GLY A 79 -3.39 -12.32 16.83
N VAL A 80 -3.93 -13.53 16.95
CA VAL A 80 -3.25 -14.76 16.57
C VAL A 80 -3.28 -14.89 15.05
N GLU A 81 -2.11 -15.10 14.45
CA GLU A 81 -1.99 -15.31 13.01
C GLU A 81 -2.71 -16.59 12.57
N ILE A 82 -3.67 -16.44 11.67
CA ILE A 82 -4.40 -17.54 11.06
C ILE A 82 -3.89 -17.81 9.64
N ILE A 83 -3.65 -16.76 8.85
CA ILE A 83 -3.02 -16.85 7.53
C ILE A 83 -1.75 -16.02 7.58
N ALA A 84 -0.61 -16.63 7.29
CA ALA A 84 0.68 -15.97 7.34
C ALA A 84 0.78 -14.83 6.31
N SER A 85 1.81 -13.99 6.46
CA SER A 85 2.08 -12.75 5.71
C SER A 85 2.10 -12.86 4.19
N ASP A 86 2.22 -11.75 3.47
CA ASP A 86 2.12 -11.67 2.00
C ASP A 86 0.75 -12.00 1.42
N VAL A 87 -0.32 -11.89 2.23
CA VAL A 87 -1.69 -11.93 1.72
C VAL A 87 -1.92 -10.73 0.82
N ARG A 88 -2.44 -10.97 -0.38
CA ARG A 88 -2.65 -9.91 -1.39
C ARG A 88 -4.12 -9.60 -1.57
N GLN A 89 -4.92 -10.63 -1.80
CA GLN A 89 -6.35 -10.47 -2.04
C GLN A 89 -7.14 -11.59 -1.41
N ILE A 90 -8.31 -11.23 -0.90
CA ILE A 90 -9.19 -12.12 -0.16
C ILE A 90 -10.62 -12.01 -0.67
N MET A 91 -11.38 -13.06 -0.41
CA MET A 91 -12.83 -13.11 -0.43
C MET A 91 -13.29 -13.79 0.84
N TRP A 92 -14.53 -13.56 1.21
CA TRP A 92 -15.16 -14.24 2.33
C TRP A 92 -16.59 -14.61 1.95
N HIS A 93 -17.07 -15.69 2.56
CA HIS A 93 -18.44 -16.15 2.43
C HIS A 93 -18.83 -16.84 3.73
N ASP A 94 -19.90 -16.38 4.39
CA ASP A 94 -20.27 -16.80 5.74
C ASP A 94 -19.09 -16.73 6.72
N ASP A 95 -18.69 -17.86 7.30
CA ASP A 95 -17.56 -17.99 8.22
C ASP A 95 -16.25 -18.39 7.53
N TRP A 96 -16.20 -18.40 6.20
CA TRP A 96 -15.00 -18.71 5.42
C TRP A 96 -14.27 -17.46 4.96
N ILE A 97 -12.95 -17.55 4.94
CA ILE A 97 -12.05 -16.63 4.26
C ILE A 97 -11.15 -17.42 3.32
N TYR A 98 -10.96 -16.91 2.11
CA TYR A 98 -10.13 -17.56 1.11
C TYR A 98 -9.52 -16.53 0.16
N GLY A 99 -8.38 -16.87 -0.42
CA GLY A 99 -7.64 -15.90 -1.21
C GLY A 99 -6.29 -16.43 -1.65
N TYR A 100 -5.38 -15.51 -1.94
CA TYR A 100 -4.00 -15.88 -2.24
C TYR A 100 -2.98 -14.98 -1.54
N ARG A 101 -1.83 -15.59 -1.33
CA ARG A 101 -0.61 -14.99 -0.80
C ARG A 101 0.57 -15.28 -1.72
N LEU A 102 1.65 -14.55 -1.51
CA LEU A 102 2.93 -14.83 -2.16
C LEU A 102 3.85 -15.62 -1.22
N GLY A 103 4.61 -16.55 -1.79
CA GLY A 103 5.76 -17.17 -1.14
C GLY A 103 7.02 -16.33 -1.35
N HIS A 104 8.11 -16.71 -0.69
CA HIS A 104 9.40 -15.99 -0.75
C HIS A 104 9.96 -15.79 -2.18
N ALA A 105 9.63 -16.69 -3.12
CA ALA A 105 10.03 -16.60 -4.52
C ALA A 105 8.95 -15.96 -5.43
N ASN A 106 8.03 -15.15 -4.86
CA ASN A 106 6.83 -14.62 -5.55
C ASN A 106 5.93 -15.70 -6.15
N GLU A 107 5.97 -16.91 -5.58
CA GLU A 107 5.07 -17.99 -5.97
C GLU A 107 3.67 -17.74 -5.41
N VAL A 108 2.64 -17.92 -6.24
CA VAL A 108 1.26 -17.77 -5.80
C VAL A 108 0.81 -19.03 -5.06
N TYR A 109 0.34 -18.84 -3.84
CA TYR A 109 -0.28 -19.85 -3.00
C TYR A 109 -1.67 -19.42 -2.59
N TYR A 110 -2.62 -20.34 -2.69
CA TYR A 110 -4.01 -20.11 -2.31
C TYR A 110 -4.29 -20.68 -0.93
N PHE A 111 -5.24 -20.06 -0.25
CA PHE A 111 -5.69 -20.51 1.06
C PHE A 111 -7.22 -20.54 1.15
N ILE A 112 -7.72 -21.44 1.99
CA ILE A 112 -9.13 -21.51 2.39
C ILE A 112 -9.15 -21.82 3.88
N CYS A 113 -9.88 -21.00 4.64
CA CYS A 113 -9.94 -21.11 6.09
C CYS A 113 -11.34 -20.80 6.60
N ARG A 114 -11.74 -21.51 7.65
CA ARG A 114 -13.00 -21.29 8.35
C ARG A 114 -12.71 -20.67 9.72
N TYR A 115 -13.52 -19.71 10.15
CA TYR A 115 -13.36 -19.07 11.45
C TYR A 115 -13.36 -20.11 12.58
N GLY A 116 -12.41 -19.98 13.52
CA GLY A 116 -12.22 -20.91 14.63
C GLY A 116 -11.60 -22.27 14.29
N SER A 117 -11.09 -22.47 13.07
CA SER A 117 -10.39 -23.70 12.67
C SER A 117 -8.87 -23.49 12.52
N ASP A 118 -8.09 -24.56 12.68
CA ASP A 118 -6.65 -24.54 12.40
C ASP A 118 -6.42 -24.59 10.88
N CYS A 119 -5.98 -23.46 10.34
CA CYS A 119 -5.74 -23.27 8.92
C CYS A 119 -4.26 -23.32 8.53
N THR A 120 -3.35 -23.72 9.43
CA THR A 120 -1.90 -23.72 9.19
C THR A 120 -1.51 -24.50 7.94
N LYS A 121 -2.18 -25.63 7.68
CA LYS A 121 -1.90 -26.49 6.52
C LYS A 121 -2.66 -26.10 5.25
N SER A 122 -3.60 -25.17 5.36
CA SER A 122 -4.57 -24.85 4.30
C SER A 122 -4.21 -23.59 3.53
N GLN A 123 -2.90 -23.29 3.41
CA GLN A 123 -2.39 -22.02 2.87
C GLN A 123 -1.41 -22.16 1.70
N ILE A 124 -1.16 -23.40 1.27
CA ILE A 124 -0.16 -23.72 0.23
C ILE A 124 -0.79 -24.36 -1.01
N TYR A 125 -2.10 -24.17 -1.21
CA TYR A 125 -2.80 -24.77 -2.34
C TYR A 125 -2.37 -24.15 -3.67
N LYS A 126 -2.29 -24.98 -4.70
CA LYS A 126 -2.14 -24.52 -6.08
C LYS A 126 -3.52 -24.29 -6.71
N ASP A 127 -3.57 -23.53 -7.80
CA ASP A 127 -4.83 -23.08 -8.44
C ASP A 127 -5.86 -24.21 -8.69
N MET A 128 -5.41 -25.35 -9.24
CA MET A 128 -6.31 -26.49 -9.49
C MET A 128 -6.90 -27.10 -8.22
N GLU A 129 -6.10 -27.23 -7.17
CA GLU A 129 -6.56 -27.76 -5.89
C GLU A 129 -7.50 -26.79 -5.21
N PHE A 130 -7.15 -25.51 -5.21
CA PHE A 130 -7.98 -24.43 -4.68
C PHE A 130 -9.37 -24.41 -5.32
N LYS A 131 -9.46 -24.40 -6.66
CA LYS A 131 -10.74 -24.45 -7.39
C LYS A 131 -11.56 -25.71 -7.06
N ARG A 132 -10.91 -26.84 -6.86
CA ARG A 132 -11.58 -28.09 -6.44
C ARG A 132 -12.14 -27.97 -5.03
N LEU A 133 -11.39 -27.35 -4.12
CA LEU A 133 -11.82 -27.14 -2.74
C LEU A 133 -12.97 -26.13 -2.65
N LEU A 134 -12.94 -25.03 -3.43
CA LEU A 134 -14.07 -24.10 -3.51
C LEU A 134 -15.37 -24.84 -3.87
N LYS A 135 -15.33 -25.67 -4.92
CA LYS A 135 -16.49 -26.51 -5.29
C LYS A 135 -16.88 -27.52 -4.22
N LYS A 136 -15.90 -28.12 -3.53
CA LYS A 136 -16.16 -29.10 -2.47
C LYS A 136 -16.87 -28.46 -1.26
N TYR A 137 -16.52 -27.22 -0.94
CA TYR A 137 -17.09 -26.47 0.17
C TYR A 137 -18.29 -25.60 -0.23
N ASP A 138 -18.74 -25.67 -1.49
CA ASP A 138 -19.83 -24.86 -2.05
C ASP A 138 -19.58 -23.35 -1.92
N LEU A 139 -18.31 -22.94 -2.08
CA LEU A 139 -17.90 -21.54 -2.01
C LEU A 139 -17.93 -20.88 -3.40
N PRO A 140 -18.27 -19.58 -3.48
CA PRO A 140 -18.19 -18.83 -4.72
C PRO A 140 -16.80 -18.86 -5.36
N GLU A 141 -16.75 -18.79 -6.69
CA GLU A 141 -15.48 -18.74 -7.41
C GLU A 141 -14.67 -17.50 -7.01
N PHE A 142 -13.35 -17.66 -6.93
CA PHE A 142 -12.46 -16.55 -6.61
C PHE A 142 -12.27 -15.63 -7.83
N THR A 143 -13.19 -14.69 -8.01
CA THR A 143 -13.22 -13.81 -9.18
C THR A 143 -12.48 -12.49 -8.94
N ARG A 144 -12.04 -11.86 -10.03
CA ARG A 144 -11.33 -10.57 -9.95
C ARG A 144 -12.19 -9.43 -9.39
N TRP A 145 -13.51 -9.51 -9.56
CA TRP A 145 -14.45 -8.43 -9.26
C TRP A 145 -14.91 -8.42 -7.81
N GLU A 146 -14.83 -9.56 -7.14
CA GLU A 146 -15.31 -9.73 -5.75
C GLU A 146 -14.16 -9.81 -4.75
N ARG A 147 -12.95 -10.16 -5.21
CA ARG A 147 -11.77 -10.18 -4.36
C ARG A 147 -11.34 -8.76 -3.98
N LYS A 148 -10.97 -8.59 -2.72
CA LYS A 148 -10.58 -7.30 -2.17
C LYS A 148 -9.14 -7.30 -1.67
N GLY A 149 -8.45 -6.19 -1.91
CA GLY A 149 -7.13 -5.92 -1.35
C GLY A 149 -7.22 -5.22 0.01
N TYR A 150 -6.11 -5.16 0.74
CA TYR A 150 -6.05 -4.46 2.03
C TYR A 150 -6.39 -2.97 1.88
N ASP A 151 -5.75 -2.25 0.95
CA ASP A 151 -5.99 -0.81 0.76
C ASP A 151 -7.44 -0.48 0.36
N GLU A 152 -8.08 -1.38 -0.41
CA GLU A 152 -9.48 -1.25 -0.80
C GLU A 152 -10.41 -1.36 0.40
N LEU A 153 -10.17 -2.36 1.25
CA LEU A 153 -10.94 -2.58 2.48
C LEU A 153 -10.72 -1.48 3.51
N LEU A 154 -9.48 -1.01 3.63
CA LEU A 154 -9.10 0.08 4.51
C LEU A 154 -9.89 1.34 4.15
N ARG A 155 -9.92 1.69 2.86
CA ARG A 155 -10.70 2.83 2.36
C ARG A 155 -12.21 2.64 2.61
N GLU A 156 -12.75 1.44 2.41
CA GLU A 156 -14.16 1.17 2.71
C GLU A 156 -14.49 1.33 4.20
N GLN A 157 -13.56 0.97 5.10
CA GLN A 157 -13.72 1.13 6.54
C GLN A 157 -13.71 2.62 6.93
N GLU A 158 -12.80 3.40 6.34
CA GLU A 158 -12.71 4.85 6.51
C GLU A 158 -13.97 5.57 6.01
N GLU A 159 -14.46 5.23 4.81
CA GLU A 159 -15.67 5.81 4.21
C GLU A 159 -16.94 5.53 5.05
N LYS A 160 -16.99 4.37 5.70
CA LYS A 160 -18.11 3.98 6.58
C LYS A 160 -18.07 4.65 7.94
N GLY A 161 -17.01 5.40 8.27
CA GLY A 161 -16.86 6.06 9.57
C GLY A 161 -16.88 5.07 10.74
N ILE A 162 -16.44 3.83 10.51
CA ILE A 162 -16.28 2.85 11.58
C ILE A 162 -15.07 3.31 12.39
N ASP A 163 -15.36 3.94 13.52
CA ASP A 163 -14.41 4.51 14.46
C ASP A 163 -13.40 3.42 14.87
N THR A 164 -12.19 3.49 14.32
CA THR A 164 -11.08 2.62 14.68
C THR A 164 -10.51 3.13 15.99
N GLY A 165 -11.15 2.71 17.08
CA GLY A 165 -10.92 3.17 18.45
C GLY A 165 -9.48 3.60 18.73
N HIS A 166 -9.29 4.91 18.83
CA HIS A 166 -8.18 5.49 19.58
C HIS A 166 -8.41 5.21 21.06
N GLY A 167 -7.81 4.15 21.58
CA GLY A 167 -7.76 3.84 23.00
C GLY A 167 -6.37 3.39 23.40
N GLY A 168 -5.56 4.32 23.92
CA GLY A 168 -4.26 4.05 24.54
C GLY A 168 -3.23 5.14 24.31
#